data_AF-A0A6J5X8L5-F1
#
_entry.id   AF-A0A6J5X8L5-F1
#
_cell.length_a   1.000
_cell.length_b   1.000
_cell.length_c   1.000
_cell.angle_alpha   90.00
_cell.angle_beta   90.00
_cell.angle_gamma   90.00
#
_symmetry.space_group_name_H-M   'P 1'
#
loop_
_entity.id
_entity.type
_entity.pdbx_description
1 polymer ?
#
loop_
_entity_poly.entity_id
_entity_poly.type
_entity_poly.pdbx_seq_one_letter_code
_entity_poly.pdbx_strand_id
1 'polypeptide(L)'
;MLRGSRLVRPFQFQGTSSDWLPSSFTKGPAISAATNTILFLGLFIISAAISFSYWIQISNFQIGNSANETILISNKYQEPFKVIEFPLNCSIGSNINQTQTCPTSYPTTFGNLDDLEPSSSPVCPDYFRFIHQDLMPWKATGITRDMVERAKETAHFRLVIVKGKAYVEKYKKSIQTRDVFTIWGILQLLRRYPGRLPDLELMFDCDDKPVIRSRDFRGPNSTQVPPLFRYCGDRWTKDIVFPDWSFWGWAEINIKPWESLLKDLKKGNDRRKWMEREPYAYWKGNPFVAESRKDLLKCNVSDSQDWNARLFIQDWILESQQGFKQSDVASQCTHRYKIYIEGYAWSVSEKYILACDSVTLIVKPQYYDFFTRSLQPVHHYWPIRHDDKCKSIKFAVDWGNNHKQKAQAIGKAASDFIQQELKMDFVYDYMFHLLNEYAKLLRFEPKIPKGATHLCSESMACPASESEKKFMTESLVKSPSVTSPCTMPPAYKPQVLGNLYRRNINLNKQVQKWEDKYWENLSKQD
;
A
#
# COMPACT_ATOMS: atom_id res chain seq x y z
N MET A 1 -16.71 -30.56 -21.31
CA MET A 1 -16.70 -31.73 -22.21
C MET A 1 -15.74 -31.47 -23.34
N LEU A 2 -14.56 -32.10 -23.32
CA LEU A 2 -13.91 -32.79 -24.44
C LEU A 2 -12.52 -33.26 -23.96
N ARG A 3 -12.29 -34.56 -24.15
CA ARG A 3 -11.14 -35.36 -23.73
C ARG A 3 -9.91 -35.08 -24.59
N GLY A 4 -8.73 -35.30 -24.02
CA GLY A 4 -7.47 -35.34 -24.77
C GLY A 4 -6.27 -35.68 -23.91
N SER A 5 -6.27 -36.85 -23.27
CA SER A 5 -5.17 -37.37 -22.46
C SER A 5 -4.05 -37.94 -23.33
N ARG A 6 -2.82 -37.47 -23.17
CA ARG A 6 -1.61 -38.28 -23.43
C ARG A 6 -0.62 -38.10 -22.29
N LEU A 7 -0.37 -39.23 -21.63
CA LEU A 7 0.62 -39.44 -20.59
C LEU A 7 2.04 -39.30 -21.16
N VAL A 8 2.90 -38.54 -20.48
CA VAL A 8 4.36 -38.68 -20.56
C VAL A 8 4.87 -38.81 -19.11
N ARG A 9 5.63 -39.88 -18.87
CA ARG A 9 6.24 -40.23 -17.59
C ARG A 9 7.33 -39.21 -17.20
N PRO A 10 7.52 -38.88 -15.91
CA PRO A 10 8.66 -38.10 -15.46
C PRO A 10 9.90 -38.99 -15.31
N PHE A 11 11.02 -38.52 -15.89
CA PHE A 11 12.36 -39.05 -15.64
C PHE A 11 12.81 -38.66 -14.23
N GLN A 12 13.22 -39.66 -13.44
CA GLN A 12 13.97 -39.48 -12.20
C GLN A 12 15.44 -39.22 -12.53
N PHE A 13 16.03 -38.21 -11.90
CA PHE A 13 17.48 -38.15 -11.67
C PHE A 13 17.71 -38.23 -10.15
N GLN A 14 18.56 -39.17 -9.76
CA GLN A 14 18.93 -39.51 -8.39
C GLN A 14 20.46 -39.44 -8.29
N GLY A 15 20.97 -38.81 -7.23
CA GLY A 15 22.37 -38.85 -6.80
C GLY A 15 23.30 -37.87 -7.54
N THR A 16 24.30 -37.25 -6.92
CA THR A 16 24.99 -37.54 -5.66
C THR A 16 25.65 -36.29 -5.08
N SER A 17 25.74 -36.29 -3.75
CA SER A 17 26.56 -35.43 -2.90
C SER A 17 28.05 -35.68 -3.10
N SER A 18 28.88 -34.64 -3.00
CA SER A 18 30.20 -34.76 -2.35
C SER A 18 30.68 -33.41 -1.83
N ASP A 19 30.86 -33.38 -0.51
CA ASP A 19 31.56 -32.37 0.26
C ASP A 19 33.06 -32.45 0.01
N TRP A 20 33.74 -31.32 -0.21
CA TRP A 20 35.19 -31.20 0.00
C TRP A 20 35.59 -29.74 0.25
N LEU A 21 36.06 -29.46 1.47
CA LEU A 21 37.03 -28.43 1.88
C LEU A 21 37.47 -28.80 3.31
N PRO A 22 38.61 -28.32 3.86
CA PRO A 22 39.75 -27.62 3.23
C PRO A 22 41.12 -28.22 3.62
N SER A 23 42.18 -27.92 2.85
CA SER A 23 43.56 -28.14 3.29
C SER A 23 44.25 -26.82 3.65
N SER A 24 44.84 -26.85 4.84
CA SER A 24 45.67 -25.83 5.48
C SER A 24 47.12 -25.89 4.99
N PHE A 25 47.77 -24.74 4.81
CA PHE A 25 49.24 -24.64 4.91
C PHE A 25 49.67 -23.32 5.58
N THR A 26 50.19 -23.50 6.80
CA THR A 26 51.41 -22.93 7.43
C THR A 26 51.77 -21.44 7.36
N LYS A 27 52.01 -20.90 8.56
CA LYS A 27 52.57 -19.59 8.92
C LYS A 27 54.11 -19.52 8.86
N GLY A 28 54.62 -18.30 8.66
CA GLY A 28 55.85 -17.76 9.27
C GLY A 28 56.55 -16.69 8.40
N PRO A 29 57.36 -15.76 8.95
CA PRO A 29 57.25 -15.02 10.21
C PRO A 29 57.19 -13.48 10.01
N ALA A 30 56.87 -12.77 11.09
CA ALA A 30 56.77 -11.30 11.17
C ALA A 30 58.11 -10.64 11.51
N ILE A 31 58.39 -9.48 10.91
CA ILE A 31 59.41 -8.51 11.37
C ILE A 31 58.77 -7.11 11.44
N SER A 32 59.13 -6.41 12.51
CA SER A 32 58.59 -5.21 13.14
C SER A 32 58.69 -3.90 12.36
N ALA A 33 57.67 -3.04 12.51
CA ALA A 33 57.80 -1.59 12.50
C ALA A 33 56.69 -0.97 13.37
N ALA A 34 56.97 -0.75 14.66
CA ALA A 34 56.05 -0.09 15.59
C ALA A 34 56.80 0.95 16.41
N THR A 35 56.89 2.17 15.90
CA THR A 35 57.24 3.38 16.65
C THR A 35 56.76 4.57 15.82
N ASN A 36 55.48 4.94 15.97
CA ASN A 36 54.95 6.30 15.69
C ASN A 36 53.46 6.48 16.02
N THR A 37 52.74 5.43 16.44
CA THR A 37 51.28 5.50 16.69
C THR A 37 50.87 5.92 18.12
N ILE A 38 51.81 5.97 19.08
CA ILE A 38 51.48 6.29 20.49
C ILE A 38 51.41 7.81 20.74
N LEU A 39 52.12 8.62 19.94
CA LEU A 39 52.12 10.09 20.08
C LEU A 39 50.83 10.76 19.53
N PHE A 40 50.20 10.17 18.51
CA PHE A 40 48.96 10.71 17.92
C PHE A 40 47.70 10.40 18.73
N LEU A 41 47.66 9.28 19.46
CA LEU A 41 46.56 8.94 20.36
C LEU A 41 46.56 9.80 21.65
N GLY A 42 47.74 10.20 22.14
CA GLY A 42 47.87 11.08 23.31
C GLY A 42 47.38 12.51 23.07
N LEU A 43 47.65 13.08 21.88
CA LEU A 43 47.21 14.44 21.54
C LEU A 43 45.70 14.56 21.33
N PHE A 44 45.05 13.50 20.81
CA PHE A 44 43.59 13.50 20.62
C PHE A 44 42.82 13.47 21.95
N ILE A 45 43.30 12.70 22.94
CA ILE A 45 42.65 12.58 24.25
C ILE A 45 42.74 13.89 25.05
N ILE A 46 43.84 14.64 24.92
CA ILE A 46 44.02 15.94 25.59
C ILE A 46 43.13 17.02 24.95
N SER A 47 42.95 17.01 23.62
CA SER A 47 42.06 17.96 22.93
C SER A 47 40.57 17.74 23.27
N ALA A 48 40.16 16.49 23.50
CA ALA A 48 38.80 16.15 23.89
C ALA A 48 38.48 16.57 25.33
N ALA A 49 39.45 16.50 26.25
CA ALA A 49 39.28 16.90 27.65
C ALA A 49 39.19 18.44 27.84
N ILE A 50 39.90 19.21 27.02
CA ILE A 50 39.82 20.69 27.03
C ILE A 50 38.49 21.19 26.43
N SER A 51 37.95 20.46 25.45
CA SER A 51 36.65 20.76 24.83
C SER A 51 35.46 20.47 25.77
N PHE A 52 35.58 19.43 26.60
CA PHE A 52 34.55 19.04 27.57
C PHE A 52 34.49 19.96 28.80
N SER A 53 35.63 20.49 29.24
CA SER A 53 35.70 21.45 30.36
C SER A 53 35.15 22.83 30.00
N TYR A 54 35.29 23.26 28.74
CA TYR A 54 34.70 24.52 28.25
C TYR A 54 33.15 24.44 28.14
N TRP A 55 32.60 23.25 27.84
CA TRP A 55 31.14 23.01 27.81
C TRP A 55 30.50 23.02 29.21
N ILE A 56 31.19 22.49 30.23
CA ILE A 56 30.69 22.51 31.62
C ILE A 56 30.66 23.94 32.18
N GLN A 57 31.57 24.82 31.75
CA GLN A 57 31.58 26.22 32.18
C GLN A 57 30.46 27.06 31.53
N ILE A 58 30.06 26.74 30.31
CA ILE A 58 28.94 27.41 29.60
C ILE A 58 27.58 26.92 30.13
N SER A 59 27.45 25.66 30.53
CA SER A 59 26.21 25.15 31.15
C SER A 59 25.94 25.70 32.56
N ASN A 60 26.97 26.25 33.23
CA ASN A 60 26.83 26.84 34.56
C ASN A 60 26.46 28.33 34.56
N PHE A 61 26.23 28.96 33.39
CA PHE A 61 25.95 30.41 33.29
C PHE A 61 24.50 30.77 32.91
N GLN A 62 23.53 29.85 33.06
CA GLN A 62 22.10 30.18 32.94
C GLN A 62 21.21 29.60 34.06
N ILE A 63 21.74 29.50 35.28
CA ILE A 63 20.91 29.35 36.48
C ILE A 63 21.01 30.65 37.28
N GLY A 64 20.13 31.59 36.95
CA GLY A 64 19.92 32.84 37.67
C GLY A 64 18.44 32.99 38.02
N ASN A 65 18.12 32.67 39.27
CA ASN A 65 16.94 33.05 40.08
C ASN A 65 15.62 33.34 39.34
N SER A 66 14.69 32.38 39.40
CA SER A 66 13.25 32.65 39.42
C SER A 66 12.68 31.99 40.68
N ALA A 67 11.96 32.77 41.47
CA ALA A 67 11.45 32.42 42.79
C ALA A 67 10.58 31.16 42.80
N ASN A 68 10.67 30.41 43.90
CA ASN A 68 9.79 29.29 44.23
C ASN A 68 8.36 29.79 44.46
N GLU A 69 7.49 29.67 43.46
CA GLU A 69 6.05 29.50 43.69
C GLU A 69 5.74 28.01 43.67
N THR A 70 5.33 27.49 44.82
CA THR A 70 4.90 26.10 45.00
C THR A 70 3.57 25.90 44.27
N ILE A 71 3.62 25.56 42.98
CA ILE A 71 2.44 25.06 42.26
C ILE A 71 2.16 23.65 42.78
N LEU A 72 1.10 23.51 43.56
CA LEU A 72 0.46 22.23 43.86
C LEU A 72 -0.03 21.62 42.54
N ILE A 73 0.85 20.86 41.87
CA ILE A 73 0.44 19.97 40.78
C ILE A 73 -0.36 18.86 41.46
N SER A 74 -1.69 19.01 41.45
CA SER A 74 -2.60 17.92 41.69
C SER A 74 -2.33 16.88 40.61
N ASN A 75 -1.56 15.85 40.94
CA ASN A 75 -1.49 14.62 40.16
C ASN A 75 -2.87 13.97 40.23
N LYS A 76 -3.79 14.42 39.37
CA LYS A 76 -4.92 13.62 38.95
C LYS A 76 -4.31 12.40 38.26
N TYR A 77 -4.26 11.29 38.99
CA TYR A 77 -4.16 9.97 38.39
C TYR A 77 -5.27 9.87 37.34
N GLN A 78 -4.93 10.08 36.06
CA GLN A 78 -5.80 9.65 34.98
C GLN A 78 -5.80 8.13 35.05
N GLU A 79 -6.90 7.54 35.50
CA GLU A 79 -7.11 6.12 35.33
C GLU A 79 -6.89 5.76 33.85
N PRO A 80 -6.21 4.63 33.56
CA PRO A 80 -6.07 4.19 32.18
C PRO A 80 -7.46 4.04 31.57
N PHE A 81 -7.74 4.83 30.52
CA PHE A 81 -9.00 4.77 29.78
C PHE A 81 -9.28 3.31 29.42
N LYS A 82 -10.30 2.72 30.05
CA LYS A 82 -10.65 1.32 29.81
C LYS A 82 -11.27 1.20 28.42
N VAL A 83 -10.47 0.78 27.44
CA VAL A 83 -10.93 0.56 26.07
C VAL A 83 -11.96 -0.56 26.09
N ILE A 84 -13.23 -0.20 25.83
CA ILE A 84 -14.31 -1.17 25.69
C ILE A 84 -14.19 -1.81 24.30
N GLU A 85 -13.95 -3.11 24.26
CA GLU A 85 -13.97 -3.89 23.02
C GLU A 85 -15.37 -4.44 22.74
N PHE A 86 -15.71 -4.49 21.46
CA PHE A 86 -16.95 -5.02 20.94
C PHE A 86 -16.63 -6.17 19.96
N PRO A 87 -16.39 -7.40 20.43
CA PRO A 87 -16.12 -8.54 19.57
C PRO A 87 -17.35 -8.95 18.75
N LEU A 88 -17.15 -9.76 17.71
CA LEU A 88 -18.25 -10.33 16.92
C LEU A 88 -19.14 -11.21 17.79
N ASN A 89 -20.45 -10.94 17.77
CA ASN A 89 -21.44 -11.80 18.41
C ASN A 89 -22.08 -12.74 17.37
N CYS A 90 -21.58 -13.98 17.29
CA CYS A 90 -22.10 -15.01 16.38
C CYS A 90 -22.98 -16.06 17.08
N SER A 91 -23.59 -15.76 18.23
CA SER A 91 -24.39 -16.73 19.01
C SER A 91 -25.57 -17.35 18.26
N ILE A 92 -26.06 -16.69 17.21
CA ILE A 92 -27.22 -17.15 16.42
C ILE A 92 -26.79 -17.94 15.17
N GLY A 93 -25.59 -17.67 14.64
CA GLY A 93 -25.06 -18.27 13.40
C GLY A 93 -24.74 -19.76 13.44
N SER A 94 -24.92 -20.43 14.59
CA SER A 94 -24.81 -21.89 14.72
C SER A 94 -26.12 -22.62 14.41
N ASN A 95 -27.26 -21.90 14.34
CA ASN A 95 -28.57 -22.47 14.01
C ASN A 95 -28.92 -22.19 12.55
N ILE A 96 -29.03 -23.24 11.73
CA ILE A 96 -29.21 -23.20 10.27
C ILE A 96 -30.47 -22.42 9.81
N ASN A 97 -31.43 -22.18 10.72
CA ASN A 97 -32.72 -21.56 10.41
C ASN A 97 -32.87 -20.09 10.87
N GLN A 98 -31.84 -19.45 11.42
CA GLN A 98 -31.92 -18.05 11.87
C GLN A 98 -30.87 -17.18 11.19
N THR A 99 -31.33 -16.08 10.59
CA THR A 99 -30.46 -15.06 10.00
C THR A 99 -29.80 -14.24 11.10
N GLN A 100 -28.47 -14.11 11.02
CA GLN A 100 -27.71 -13.28 11.93
C GLN A 100 -28.18 -11.82 11.83
N THR A 101 -28.49 -11.21 12.97
CA THR A 101 -28.95 -9.82 13.06
C THR A 101 -27.85 -8.90 13.59
N CYS A 102 -28.06 -7.59 13.39
CA CYS A 102 -27.13 -6.58 13.87
C CYS A 102 -27.36 -6.27 15.35
N PRO A 103 -26.30 -6.31 16.19
CA PRO A 103 -26.46 -6.02 17.61
C PRO A 103 -26.86 -4.56 17.84
N THR A 104 -27.71 -4.35 18.84
CA THR A 104 -28.13 -3.01 19.29
C THR A 104 -27.15 -2.38 20.26
N SER A 105 -26.17 -3.14 20.75
CA SER A 105 -25.20 -2.73 21.78
C SER A 105 -24.01 -1.93 21.23
N TYR A 106 -23.85 -1.83 19.91
CA TYR A 106 -22.76 -1.07 19.32
C TYR A 106 -22.94 0.44 19.53
N PRO A 107 -21.86 1.17 19.84
CA PRO A 107 -21.94 2.61 19.99
C PRO A 107 -22.34 3.21 18.65
N THR A 108 -23.45 3.95 18.64
CA THR A 108 -23.89 4.75 17.48
C THR A 108 -23.30 6.15 17.49
N THR A 109 -22.80 6.57 18.65
CA THR A 109 -22.05 7.79 18.89
C THR A 109 -20.93 7.46 19.87
N PHE A 110 -19.79 8.16 19.77
CA PHE A 110 -18.73 8.07 20.77
C PHE A 110 -18.55 9.47 21.37
N GLY A 111 -18.94 9.61 22.64
CA GLY A 111 -18.97 10.87 23.38
C GLY A 111 -17.60 11.30 23.93
N ASN A 112 -17.39 12.62 23.94
CA ASN A 112 -16.32 13.42 24.54
C ASN A 112 -14.87 13.03 24.20
N LEU A 113 -14.50 13.23 22.93
CA LEU A 113 -13.12 13.60 22.58
C LEU A 113 -12.80 15.07 22.91
N ASP A 114 -13.82 15.88 23.19
CA ASP A 114 -13.65 17.30 23.58
C ASP A 114 -13.03 17.45 24.99
N ASP A 115 -13.08 16.41 25.83
CA ASP A 115 -12.44 16.36 27.15
C ASP A 115 -11.04 15.72 27.14
N LEU A 116 -10.61 15.16 26.00
CA LEU A 116 -9.24 14.74 25.79
C LEU A 116 -8.49 15.96 25.25
N GLU A 117 -7.46 16.42 25.96
CA GLU A 117 -6.62 17.51 25.48
C GLU A 117 -6.27 17.27 24.01
N PRO A 118 -6.38 18.30 23.13
CA PRO A 118 -6.07 18.16 21.73
C PRO A 118 -4.58 17.87 21.58
N SER A 119 -4.19 16.59 21.69
CA SER A 119 -2.95 16.15 21.08
C SER A 119 -3.10 16.51 19.60
N SER A 120 -2.19 17.34 19.08
CA SER A 120 -2.25 17.81 17.71
C SER A 120 -2.37 16.58 16.80
N SER A 121 -3.55 16.36 16.22
CA SER A 121 -3.78 15.19 15.38
C SER A 121 -2.74 15.23 14.27
N PRO A 122 -2.03 14.11 14.01
CA PRO A 122 -0.94 14.11 13.03
C PRO A 122 -1.45 14.60 11.68
N VAL A 123 -0.58 15.22 10.89
CA VAL A 123 -0.93 15.60 9.52
C VAL A 123 -1.04 14.33 8.69
N CYS A 124 -2.10 14.20 7.87
CA CYS A 124 -2.23 13.05 6.98
C CYS A 124 -1.13 13.04 5.91
N PRO A 125 -0.72 11.86 5.43
CA PRO A 125 0.19 11.71 4.29
C PRO A 125 -0.20 12.56 3.08
N ASP A 126 0.79 12.99 2.29
CA ASP A 126 0.58 13.92 1.18
C ASP A 126 -0.34 13.37 0.07
N TYR A 127 -0.47 12.04 -0.05
CA TYR A 127 -1.40 11.44 -1.02
C TYR A 127 -2.88 11.76 -0.73
N PHE A 128 -3.24 12.15 0.49
CA PHE A 128 -4.59 12.60 0.83
C PHE A 128 -5.00 13.86 0.06
N ARG A 129 -4.02 14.68 -0.38
CA ARG A 129 -4.30 15.86 -1.20
C ARG A 129 -5.00 15.52 -2.52
N PHE A 130 -4.86 14.28 -2.99
CA PHE A 130 -5.52 13.83 -4.22
C PHE A 130 -7.03 13.58 -4.06
N ILE A 131 -7.56 13.47 -2.83
CA ILE A 131 -9.02 13.48 -2.59
C ILE A 131 -9.64 14.73 -3.22
N HIS A 132 -9.00 15.89 -3.04
CA HIS A 132 -9.45 17.16 -3.64
C HIS A 132 -9.46 17.11 -5.17
N GLN A 133 -8.53 16.37 -5.80
CA GLN A 133 -8.44 16.25 -7.25
C GLN A 133 -9.50 15.29 -7.79
N ASP A 134 -9.71 14.17 -7.11
CA ASP A 134 -10.69 13.15 -7.49
C ASP A 134 -12.12 13.70 -7.37
N LEU A 135 -12.38 14.52 -6.35
CA LEU A 135 -13.69 15.16 -6.14
C LEU A 135 -13.87 16.50 -6.89
N MET A 136 -12.81 17.01 -7.53
CA MET A 136 -12.83 18.30 -8.25
C MET A 136 -13.97 18.44 -9.28
N PRO A 137 -14.37 17.40 -10.04
CA PRO A 137 -15.44 17.52 -11.04
C PRO A 137 -16.77 18.04 -10.47
N TRP A 138 -17.02 17.83 -9.18
CA TRP A 138 -18.28 18.18 -8.51
C TRP A 138 -18.16 19.38 -7.58
N LYS A 139 -16.96 19.96 -7.41
CA LYS A 139 -16.71 21.00 -6.41
C LYS A 139 -17.61 22.24 -6.60
N ALA A 140 -17.87 22.63 -7.84
CA ALA A 140 -18.68 23.81 -8.15
C ALA A 140 -20.19 23.52 -8.17
N THR A 141 -20.59 22.40 -8.77
CA THR A 141 -22.01 22.07 -9.03
C THR A 141 -22.65 21.23 -7.93
N GLY A 142 -21.84 20.51 -7.15
CA GLY A 142 -22.28 19.39 -6.34
C GLY A 142 -22.67 18.16 -7.17
N ILE A 143 -23.21 17.17 -6.49
CA ILE A 143 -23.65 15.88 -6.99
C ILE A 143 -25.18 15.80 -6.86
N THR A 144 -25.88 15.63 -7.98
CA THR A 144 -27.33 15.45 -7.99
C THR A 144 -27.70 13.97 -7.94
N ARG A 145 -28.96 13.67 -7.58
CA ARG A 145 -29.49 12.30 -7.53
C ARG A 145 -29.36 11.62 -8.89
N ASP A 146 -29.73 12.32 -9.96
CA ASP A 146 -29.65 11.83 -11.33
C ASP A 146 -28.20 11.43 -11.75
N MET A 147 -27.18 12.15 -11.27
CA MET A 147 -25.78 11.76 -11.51
C MET A 147 -25.41 10.44 -10.82
N VAL A 148 -25.86 10.25 -9.58
CA VAL A 148 -25.63 9.00 -8.82
C VAL A 148 -26.38 7.85 -9.50
N GLU A 149 -27.62 8.06 -9.93
CA GLU A 149 -28.38 7.02 -10.64
C GLU A 149 -27.74 6.66 -11.98
N ARG A 150 -27.13 7.60 -12.71
CA ARG A 150 -26.36 7.26 -13.93
C ARG A 150 -25.13 6.37 -13.66
N ALA A 151 -24.48 6.51 -12.51
CA ALA A 151 -23.35 5.65 -12.15
C ALA A 151 -23.77 4.17 -11.95
N LYS A 152 -25.08 3.88 -11.81
CA LYS A 152 -25.62 2.53 -11.70
C LYS A 152 -25.28 1.64 -12.89
N GLU A 153 -25.11 2.21 -14.09
CA GLU A 153 -24.88 1.47 -15.33
C GLU A 153 -23.76 0.43 -15.20
N THR A 154 -22.67 0.78 -14.52
CA THR A 154 -21.53 -0.13 -14.30
C THR A 154 -21.35 -0.53 -12.84
N ALA A 155 -22.06 0.09 -11.89
CA ALA A 155 -21.92 -0.21 -10.47
C ALA A 155 -22.25 -1.68 -10.14
N HIS A 156 -21.49 -2.23 -9.22
CA HIS A 156 -21.75 -3.55 -8.62
C HIS A 156 -22.73 -3.44 -7.46
N PHE A 157 -22.61 -2.38 -6.67
CA PHE A 157 -23.53 -2.10 -5.59
C PHE A 157 -23.69 -0.59 -5.36
N ARG A 158 -24.84 -0.25 -4.78
CA ARG A 158 -25.08 1.03 -4.11
C ARG A 158 -24.93 0.82 -2.62
N LEU A 159 -24.21 1.73 -1.97
CA LEU A 159 -24.08 1.77 -0.51
C LEU A 159 -24.67 3.08 0.00
N VAL A 160 -25.48 2.99 1.06
CA VAL A 160 -26.12 4.12 1.71
C VAL A 160 -25.79 4.07 3.18
N ILE A 161 -25.24 5.16 3.72
CA ILE A 161 -25.04 5.36 5.15
C ILE A 161 -26.09 6.36 5.61
N VAL A 162 -26.94 5.94 6.55
CA VAL A 162 -27.94 6.81 7.19
C VAL A 162 -27.90 6.57 8.69
N LYS A 163 -27.75 7.64 9.49
CA LYS A 163 -27.66 7.59 10.95
C LYS A 163 -26.61 6.59 11.44
N GLY A 164 -25.44 6.58 10.79
CA GLY A 164 -24.32 5.70 11.13
C GLY A 164 -24.51 4.21 10.77
N LYS A 165 -25.57 3.85 10.04
CA LYS A 165 -25.87 2.47 9.62
C LYS A 165 -25.69 2.32 8.12
N ALA A 166 -25.09 1.21 7.69
CA ALA A 166 -24.85 0.91 6.28
C ALA A 166 -25.94 0.02 5.69
N TYR A 167 -26.42 0.39 4.51
CA TYR A 167 -27.39 -0.33 3.71
C TYR A 167 -26.82 -0.56 2.32
N VAL A 168 -26.98 -1.76 1.77
CA VAL A 168 -26.43 -2.11 0.46
C VAL A 168 -27.50 -2.69 -0.44
N GLU A 169 -27.58 -2.17 -1.66
CA GLU A 169 -28.34 -2.73 -2.78
C GLU A 169 -27.32 -3.27 -3.81
N LYS A 170 -27.34 -4.58 -4.07
CA LYS A 170 -26.44 -5.20 -5.05
C LYS A 170 -27.11 -5.23 -6.42
N TYR A 171 -26.38 -4.84 -7.46
CA TYR A 171 -26.86 -4.85 -8.85
C TYR A 171 -26.33 -6.03 -9.65
N LYS A 172 -25.06 -6.38 -9.45
CA LYS A 172 -24.41 -7.50 -10.14
C LYS A 172 -23.35 -8.15 -9.26
N LYS A 173 -22.98 -9.39 -9.60
CA LYS A 173 -21.94 -10.15 -8.90
C LYS A 173 -20.57 -9.54 -9.21
N SER A 174 -19.77 -9.30 -8.16
CA SER A 174 -18.37 -8.91 -8.31
C SER A 174 -17.50 -10.12 -8.68
N ILE A 175 -16.38 -9.85 -9.35
CA ILE A 175 -15.26 -10.78 -9.39
C ILE A 175 -14.87 -11.07 -7.94
N GLN A 176 -14.83 -12.35 -7.54
CA GLN A 176 -14.36 -12.76 -6.21
C GLN A 176 -15.10 -12.00 -5.06
N THR A 177 -14.49 -11.90 -3.89
CA THR A 177 -15.00 -11.26 -2.68
C THR A 177 -14.68 -9.75 -2.62
N ARG A 178 -14.42 -9.12 -3.76
CA ARG A 178 -13.99 -7.72 -3.80
C ARG A 178 -15.05 -6.77 -3.25
N ASP A 179 -16.31 -6.96 -3.63
CA ASP A 179 -17.43 -6.20 -3.06
C ASP A 179 -17.58 -6.49 -1.55
N VAL A 180 -17.49 -7.77 -1.16
CA VAL A 180 -17.59 -8.22 0.24
C VAL A 180 -16.57 -7.51 1.13
N PHE A 181 -15.28 -7.55 0.79
CA PHE A 181 -14.23 -6.95 1.63
C PHE A 181 -14.20 -5.42 1.54
N THR A 182 -14.66 -4.83 0.44
CA THR A 182 -14.87 -3.36 0.35
C THR A 182 -15.97 -2.89 1.29
N ILE A 183 -17.11 -3.59 1.30
CA ILE A 183 -18.21 -3.30 2.22
C ILE A 183 -17.77 -3.55 3.67
N TRP A 184 -17.05 -4.66 3.93
CA TRP A 184 -16.47 -4.96 5.24
C TRP A 184 -15.59 -3.82 5.74
N GLY A 185 -14.74 -3.27 4.87
CA GLY A 185 -13.89 -2.14 5.21
C GLY A 185 -14.65 -0.88 5.62
N ILE A 186 -15.74 -0.57 4.91
CA ILE A 186 -16.62 0.54 5.26
C ILE A 186 -17.32 0.29 6.61
N LEU A 187 -17.73 -0.94 6.90
CA LEU A 187 -18.26 -1.28 8.24
C LEU A 187 -17.21 -1.11 9.34
N GLN A 188 -15.95 -1.48 9.07
CA GLN A 188 -14.86 -1.26 10.02
C GLN A 188 -14.59 0.23 10.25
N LEU A 189 -14.70 1.06 9.20
CA LEU A 189 -14.63 2.51 9.32
C LEU A 189 -15.74 3.06 10.23
N LEU A 190 -16.99 2.60 10.05
CA LEU A 190 -18.12 3.01 10.90
C LEU A 190 -17.92 2.60 12.37
N ARG A 191 -17.28 1.46 12.62
CA ARG A 191 -16.91 1.02 13.98
C ARG A 191 -15.77 1.84 14.57
N ARG A 192 -14.81 2.25 13.73
CA ARG A 192 -13.68 3.08 14.14
C ARG A 192 -14.11 4.51 14.47
N TYR A 193 -15.05 5.06 13.71
CA TYR A 193 -15.54 6.43 13.86
C TYR A 193 -17.07 6.50 13.99
N PRO A 194 -17.68 5.94 15.05
CA PRO A 194 -19.13 5.86 15.18
C PRO A 194 -19.79 7.24 15.20
N GLY A 195 -20.80 7.43 14.34
CA GLY A 195 -21.55 8.68 14.25
C GLY A 195 -20.80 9.86 13.64
N ARG A 196 -19.55 9.66 13.18
CA ARG A 196 -18.72 10.75 12.61
C ARG A 196 -18.74 10.82 11.09
N LEU A 197 -19.30 9.83 10.41
CA LEU A 197 -19.57 9.91 8.98
C LEU A 197 -20.96 10.53 8.75
N PRO A 198 -21.09 11.51 7.85
CA PRO A 198 -22.39 12.04 7.46
C PRO A 198 -23.20 10.99 6.70
N ASP A 199 -24.51 11.24 6.62
CA ASP A 199 -25.37 10.48 5.73
C ASP A 199 -24.91 10.66 4.28
N LEU A 200 -24.77 9.57 3.54
CA LEU A 200 -24.33 9.57 2.14
C LEU A 200 -24.89 8.38 1.37
N GLU A 201 -24.90 8.48 0.04
CA GLU A 201 -25.11 7.36 -0.87
C GLU A 201 -24.05 7.38 -1.96
N LEU A 202 -23.50 6.21 -2.32
CA LEU A 202 -22.47 6.07 -3.34
C LEU A 202 -22.73 4.85 -4.23
N MET A 203 -22.18 4.92 -5.45
CA MET A 203 -22.12 3.81 -6.40
C MET A 203 -20.69 3.30 -6.47
N PHE A 204 -20.51 1.97 -6.40
CA PHE A 204 -19.19 1.35 -6.41
C PHE A 204 -19.09 0.32 -7.54
N ASP A 205 -18.03 0.40 -8.33
CA ASP A 205 -17.70 -0.59 -9.35
C ASP A 205 -16.40 -1.33 -9.00
N CYS A 206 -16.53 -2.65 -8.80
CA CYS A 206 -15.48 -3.54 -8.33
C CYS A 206 -14.59 -4.15 -9.44
N ASP A 207 -14.82 -3.79 -10.71
CA ASP A 207 -13.97 -4.27 -11.82
C ASP A 207 -12.63 -3.52 -11.90
N ASP A 208 -11.73 -4.05 -12.72
CA ASP A 208 -10.33 -3.61 -12.83
C ASP A 208 -10.12 -2.28 -13.59
N LYS A 209 -10.92 -1.94 -14.61
CA LYS A 209 -10.63 -0.75 -15.43
C LYS A 209 -11.48 0.44 -15.02
N PRO A 210 -10.91 1.66 -14.95
CA PRO A 210 -11.71 2.86 -14.77
C PRO A 210 -12.56 3.11 -16.02
N VAL A 211 -13.77 3.64 -15.84
CA VAL A 211 -14.80 3.69 -16.91
C VAL A 211 -15.37 5.08 -17.16
N ILE A 212 -15.22 6.02 -16.22
CA ILE A 212 -15.75 7.38 -16.39
C ILE A 212 -14.77 8.21 -17.23
N ARG A 213 -14.84 8.08 -18.56
CA ARG A 213 -13.90 8.75 -19.47
C ARG A 213 -14.15 10.25 -19.52
N SER A 214 -13.11 11.03 -19.23
CA SER A 214 -13.13 12.49 -19.23
C SER A 214 -13.64 13.10 -20.53
N ARG A 215 -13.42 12.44 -21.67
CA ARG A 215 -13.82 12.96 -22.99
C ARG A 215 -15.34 12.96 -23.20
N ASP A 216 -16.06 12.07 -22.51
CA ASP A 216 -17.50 11.90 -22.68
C ASP A 216 -18.28 13.01 -21.95
N PHE A 217 -17.59 13.79 -21.11
CA PHE A 217 -18.14 14.88 -20.30
C PHE A 217 -17.52 16.24 -20.66
N ARG A 218 -17.06 16.40 -21.91
CA ARG A 218 -16.53 17.68 -22.44
C ARG A 218 -17.47 18.23 -23.51
N GLY A 219 -17.92 19.46 -23.36
CA GLY A 219 -18.59 20.24 -24.40
C GLY A 219 -19.87 20.94 -23.94
N PRO A 220 -20.48 21.78 -24.79
CA PRO A 220 -21.67 22.55 -24.43
C PRO A 220 -22.90 21.69 -24.07
N ASN A 221 -23.00 20.49 -24.66
CA ASN A 221 -24.11 19.55 -24.47
C ASN A 221 -23.72 18.31 -23.64
N SER A 222 -22.57 18.34 -22.95
CA SER A 222 -22.14 17.17 -22.18
C SER A 222 -22.95 17.02 -20.90
N THR A 223 -23.33 15.78 -20.57
CA THR A 223 -23.93 15.47 -19.27
C THR A 223 -22.93 15.68 -18.14
N GLN A 224 -23.42 15.79 -16.91
CA GLN A 224 -22.56 15.95 -15.73
C GLN A 224 -21.91 14.60 -15.38
N VAL A 225 -20.65 14.65 -14.91
CA VAL A 225 -19.84 13.47 -14.60
C VAL A 225 -20.54 12.62 -13.51
N PRO A 226 -20.86 11.34 -13.74
CA PRO A 226 -21.44 10.50 -12.71
C PRO A 226 -20.37 10.12 -11.66
N PRO A 227 -20.65 10.25 -10.34
CA PRO A 227 -19.71 9.87 -9.30
C PRO A 227 -19.68 8.34 -9.14
N LEU A 228 -18.58 7.72 -9.53
CA LEU A 228 -18.38 6.28 -9.42
C LEU A 228 -17.11 5.98 -8.64
N PHE A 229 -17.24 5.23 -7.54
CA PHE A 229 -16.10 4.75 -6.77
C PHE A 229 -15.48 3.50 -7.39
N ARG A 230 -14.15 3.47 -7.45
CA ARG A 230 -13.34 2.37 -7.97
C ARG A 230 -12.02 2.26 -7.24
N TYR A 231 -11.26 1.22 -7.55
CA TYR A 231 -9.96 0.97 -6.93
C TYR A 231 -8.77 1.64 -7.67
N CYS A 232 -8.97 2.13 -8.89
CA CYS A 232 -7.97 2.90 -9.62
C CYS A 232 -8.59 3.94 -10.55
N GLY A 233 -7.75 4.85 -11.04
CA GLY A 233 -8.04 5.78 -12.12
C GLY A 233 -6.86 5.91 -13.09
N ASP A 234 -7.05 6.68 -14.17
CA ASP A 234 -5.95 7.12 -15.02
C ASP A 234 -6.12 8.59 -15.41
N ARG A 235 -5.15 9.15 -16.14
CA ARG A 235 -5.15 10.59 -16.51
C ARG A 235 -6.34 11.00 -17.39
N TRP A 236 -7.07 10.04 -17.94
CA TRP A 236 -8.19 10.22 -18.86
C TRP A 236 -9.52 9.89 -18.23
N THR A 237 -9.56 9.39 -17.00
CA THR A 237 -10.82 9.05 -16.32
C THR A 237 -11.10 9.95 -15.12
N LYS A 238 -12.31 9.83 -14.57
CA LYS A 238 -12.85 10.64 -13.46
C LYS A 238 -13.44 9.80 -12.33
N ASP A 239 -13.13 8.51 -12.32
CA ASP A 239 -13.51 7.58 -11.26
C ASP A 239 -12.89 8.04 -9.92
N ILE A 240 -13.65 7.90 -8.84
CA ILE A 240 -13.24 8.28 -7.48
C ILE A 240 -12.46 7.10 -6.90
N VAL A 241 -11.18 7.30 -6.60
CA VAL A 241 -10.30 6.21 -6.18
C VAL A 241 -10.44 5.92 -4.68
N PHE A 242 -10.70 4.65 -4.36
CA PHE A 242 -10.91 4.13 -3.01
C PHE A 242 -9.88 3.02 -2.70
N PRO A 243 -9.46 2.84 -1.44
CA PRO A 243 -8.61 1.72 -1.06
C PRO A 243 -9.19 0.36 -1.46
N ASP A 244 -8.37 -0.50 -2.06
CA ASP A 244 -8.86 -1.77 -2.59
C ASP A 244 -9.24 -2.78 -1.49
N TRP A 245 -10.04 -3.79 -1.85
CA TRP A 245 -10.57 -4.77 -0.91
C TRP A 245 -9.48 -5.54 -0.13
N SER A 246 -8.30 -5.71 -0.71
CA SER A 246 -7.24 -6.52 -0.11
C SER A 246 -6.60 -5.89 1.13
N PHE A 247 -6.92 -4.63 1.46
CA PHE A 247 -6.56 -4.05 2.76
C PHE A 247 -7.16 -4.84 3.93
N TRP A 248 -8.34 -5.45 3.74
CA TRP A 248 -9.00 -6.29 4.74
C TRP A 248 -8.85 -7.79 4.46
N GLY A 249 -8.16 -8.16 3.39
CA GLY A 249 -7.87 -9.53 3.01
C GLY A 249 -8.40 -9.91 1.62
N TRP A 250 -7.84 -10.98 1.07
CA TRP A 250 -8.26 -11.56 -0.20
C TRP A 250 -8.22 -13.09 -0.06
N ALA A 251 -9.35 -13.64 0.42
CA ALA A 251 -9.48 -15.02 0.87
C ALA A 251 -9.14 -16.03 -0.23
N GLU A 252 -9.57 -15.77 -1.46
CA GLU A 252 -9.41 -16.67 -2.61
C GLU A 252 -7.97 -16.95 -2.98
N ILE A 253 -7.06 -16.01 -2.69
CA ILE A 253 -5.63 -16.13 -2.99
C ILE A 253 -4.75 -16.10 -1.73
N ASN A 254 -5.37 -16.29 -0.56
CA ASN A 254 -4.69 -16.37 0.74
C ASN A 254 -3.80 -15.15 1.06
N ILE A 255 -4.20 -13.94 0.65
CA ILE A 255 -3.54 -12.70 1.07
C ILE A 255 -4.22 -12.20 2.34
N LYS A 256 -3.42 -12.14 3.42
CA LYS A 256 -3.85 -11.71 4.74
C LYS A 256 -4.28 -10.24 4.76
N PRO A 257 -5.11 -9.83 5.74
CA PRO A 257 -5.35 -8.43 6.02
C PRO A 257 -4.07 -7.63 6.18
N TRP A 258 -4.14 -6.36 5.79
CA TRP A 258 -2.95 -5.54 5.58
C TRP A 258 -2.12 -5.32 6.84
N GLU A 259 -2.75 -5.14 8.00
CA GLU A 259 -2.01 -4.91 9.25
C GLU A 259 -1.08 -6.08 9.60
N SER A 260 -1.57 -7.31 9.48
CA SER A 260 -0.77 -8.51 9.71
C SER A 260 0.24 -8.75 8.60
N LEU A 261 -0.18 -8.54 7.34
CA LEU A 261 0.71 -8.70 6.20
C LEU A 261 1.89 -7.73 6.24
N LEU A 262 1.67 -6.50 6.68
CA LEU A 262 2.70 -5.47 6.82
C LEU A 262 3.76 -5.87 7.86
N LYS A 263 3.33 -6.52 8.96
CA LYS A 263 4.23 -7.12 9.98
C LYS A 263 5.02 -8.29 9.39
N ASP A 264 4.39 -9.14 8.59
CA ASP A 264 5.04 -10.27 7.94
C ASP A 264 6.05 -9.80 6.87
N LEU A 265 5.74 -8.75 6.12
CA LEU A 265 6.65 -8.14 5.14
C LEU A 265 7.88 -7.53 5.82
N LYS A 266 7.68 -6.84 6.96
CA LYS A 266 8.80 -6.34 7.78
C LYS A 266 9.71 -7.47 8.25
N LYS A 267 9.13 -8.55 8.80
CA LYS A 267 9.89 -9.76 9.15
C LYS A 267 10.58 -10.37 7.93
N GLY A 268 9.92 -10.38 6.78
CA GLY A 268 10.47 -10.84 5.50
C GLY A 268 11.72 -10.06 5.09
N ASN A 269 11.71 -8.75 5.29
CA ASN A 269 12.86 -7.89 5.02
C ASN A 269 14.06 -8.21 5.92
N ASP A 270 13.79 -8.49 7.19
CA ASP A 270 14.80 -8.78 8.21
C ASP A 270 15.45 -10.17 8.04
N ARG A 271 14.89 -11.07 7.21
CA ARG A 271 15.45 -12.42 6.97
C ARG A 271 16.83 -12.39 6.31
N ARG A 272 17.11 -11.41 5.45
CA ARG A 272 18.37 -11.30 4.72
C ARG A 272 18.71 -9.82 4.51
N LYS A 273 19.91 -9.43 4.96
CA LYS A 273 20.40 -8.05 4.79
C LYS A 273 20.41 -7.71 3.30
N TRP A 274 20.05 -6.48 2.96
CA TRP A 274 19.92 -6.05 1.56
C TRP A 274 21.18 -6.34 0.73
N MET A 275 22.36 -6.14 1.30
CA MET A 275 23.65 -6.42 0.64
C MET A 275 23.85 -7.88 0.27
N GLU A 276 23.25 -8.80 1.02
CA GLU A 276 23.37 -10.23 0.81
C GLU A 276 22.34 -10.74 -0.20
N ARG A 277 21.26 -10.00 -0.49
CA ARG A 277 20.19 -10.42 -1.40
C ARG A 277 20.68 -10.68 -2.83
N GLU A 278 19.94 -11.53 -3.54
CA GLU A 278 20.25 -11.89 -4.92
C GLU A 278 20.31 -10.63 -5.81
N PRO A 279 21.37 -10.44 -6.61
CA PRO A 279 21.63 -9.20 -7.33
C PRO A 279 20.81 -9.05 -8.63
N TYR A 280 19.68 -9.72 -8.74
CA TYR A 280 18.86 -9.77 -9.95
C TYR A 280 17.49 -9.11 -9.75
N ALA A 281 16.87 -8.72 -10.85
CA ALA A 281 15.46 -8.32 -10.88
C ALA A 281 14.55 -9.54 -10.84
N TYR A 282 13.56 -9.51 -9.95
CA TYR A 282 12.64 -10.62 -9.75
C TYR A 282 11.20 -10.23 -10.08
N TRP A 283 10.49 -11.14 -10.76
CA TRP A 283 9.05 -11.07 -10.94
C TRP A 283 8.44 -12.48 -10.91
N LYS A 284 7.34 -12.66 -10.19
CA LYS A 284 6.49 -13.84 -10.26
C LYS A 284 5.04 -13.39 -10.40
N GLY A 285 4.36 -13.80 -11.47
CA GLY A 285 3.00 -13.35 -11.73
C GLY A 285 2.32 -14.07 -12.88
N ASN A 286 1.01 -13.85 -13.02
CA ASN A 286 0.24 -14.44 -14.10
C ASN A 286 0.44 -13.59 -15.37
N PRO A 287 1.06 -14.14 -16.44
CA PRO A 287 1.28 -13.40 -17.67
C PRO A 287 0.02 -13.29 -18.54
N PHE A 288 -0.97 -14.15 -18.33
CA PHE A 288 -2.12 -14.28 -19.25
C PHE A 288 -3.20 -13.21 -19.05
N VAL A 289 -3.05 -12.33 -18.05
CA VAL A 289 -4.00 -11.23 -17.78
C VAL A 289 -3.71 -9.96 -18.58
N ALA A 290 -2.54 -9.84 -19.20
CA ALA A 290 -2.13 -8.67 -19.97
C ALA A 290 -1.00 -8.98 -20.97
N GLU A 291 -1.08 -8.41 -22.17
CA GLU A 291 -0.04 -8.55 -23.19
C GLU A 291 1.32 -7.99 -22.72
N SER A 292 1.32 -6.92 -21.93
CA SER A 292 2.54 -6.34 -21.35
C SER A 292 3.30 -7.32 -20.44
N ARG A 293 2.58 -8.20 -19.72
CA ARG A 293 3.18 -9.25 -18.87
C ARG A 293 3.68 -10.43 -19.68
N LYS A 294 2.97 -10.83 -20.75
CA LYS A 294 3.48 -11.83 -21.70
C LYS A 294 4.77 -11.33 -22.34
N ASP A 295 4.81 -10.07 -22.73
CA ASP A 295 5.98 -9.45 -23.33
C ASP A 295 7.16 -9.37 -22.34
N LEU A 296 6.90 -9.09 -21.05
CA LEU A 296 7.94 -9.13 -20.01
C LEU A 296 8.66 -10.48 -19.95
N LEU A 297 7.97 -11.61 -20.15
CA LEU A 297 8.59 -12.94 -20.12
C LEU A 297 9.66 -13.12 -21.20
N LYS A 298 9.66 -12.33 -22.28
CA LYS A 298 10.73 -12.35 -23.29
C LYS A 298 12.07 -11.85 -22.76
N CYS A 299 12.10 -11.20 -21.60
CA CYS A 299 13.35 -10.86 -20.92
C CYS A 299 14.00 -12.08 -20.24
N ASN A 300 13.35 -13.24 -20.22
CA ASN A 300 13.97 -14.51 -19.90
C ASN A 300 14.49 -15.13 -21.20
N VAL A 301 15.76 -14.89 -21.49
CA VAL A 301 16.45 -15.19 -22.77
C VAL A 301 17.19 -16.53 -22.65
N SER A 302 18.41 -16.65 -23.19
CA SER A 302 19.22 -17.86 -23.23
C SER A 302 20.41 -17.76 -22.29
N ASP A 303 21.11 -18.88 -22.06
CA ASP A 303 22.36 -18.90 -21.27
C ASP A 303 23.46 -17.97 -21.81
N SER A 304 23.37 -17.59 -23.09
CA SER A 304 24.31 -16.67 -23.76
C SER A 304 23.98 -15.18 -23.62
N GLN A 305 22.78 -14.82 -23.14
CA GLN A 305 22.36 -13.43 -22.98
C GLN A 305 21.58 -13.30 -21.68
N ASP A 306 22.09 -12.57 -20.67
CA ASP A 306 21.38 -12.35 -19.40
C ASP A 306 20.95 -10.89 -19.24
N TRP A 307 19.63 -10.66 -19.16
CA TRP A 307 19.04 -9.35 -18.84
C TRP A 307 19.04 -9.04 -17.33
N ASN A 308 19.70 -9.86 -16.51
CA ASN A 308 19.66 -9.84 -15.05
C ASN A 308 18.24 -9.96 -14.46
N ALA A 309 17.33 -10.58 -15.19
CA ALA A 309 15.93 -10.77 -14.80
C ALA A 309 15.65 -12.24 -14.49
N ARG A 310 14.90 -12.50 -13.43
CA ARG A 310 14.44 -13.82 -12.99
C ARG A 310 12.92 -13.77 -12.94
N LEU A 311 12.30 -14.25 -14.02
CA LEU A 311 10.88 -14.11 -14.29
C LEU A 311 10.20 -15.48 -14.21
N PHE A 312 9.17 -15.58 -13.37
CA PHE A 312 8.49 -16.84 -13.09
C PHE A 312 6.99 -16.71 -13.36
N ILE A 313 6.43 -17.75 -13.98
CA ILE A 313 4.99 -17.83 -14.20
C ILE A 313 4.33 -18.26 -12.88
N GLN A 314 3.38 -17.44 -12.42
CA GLN A 314 2.44 -17.83 -11.39
C GLN A 314 1.23 -18.51 -12.06
N ASP A 315 1.21 -19.83 -12.08
CA ASP A 315 0.06 -20.59 -12.58
C ASP A 315 -1.08 -20.55 -11.57
N TRP A 316 -2.08 -19.72 -11.85
CA TRP A 316 -3.23 -19.54 -10.97
C TRP A 316 -4.11 -20.80 -10.85
N ILE A 317 -4.13 -21.66 -11.87
CA ILE A 317 -4.92 -22.89 -11.84
C ILE A 317 -4.28 -23.83 -10.82
N LEU A 318 -2.98 -24.10 -10.95
CA LEU A 318 -2.25 -24.95 -10.01
C LEU A 318 -2.22 -24.36 -8.59
N GLU A 319 -2.03 -23.05 -8.46
CA GLU A 319 -1.94 -22.41 -7.15
C GLU A 319 -3.30 -22.39 -6.44
N SER A 320 -4.41 -22.24 -7.17
CA SER A 320 -5.76 -22.39 -6.60
C SER A 320 -6.00 -23.79 -6.03
N GLN A 321 -5.51 -24.84 -6.70
CA GLN A 321 -5.65 -26.23 -6.23
C GLN A 321 -4.82 -26.49 -4.96
N GLN A 322 -3.75 -25.71 -4.75
CA GLN A 322 -2.86 -25.83 -3.60
C GLN A 322 -3.16 -24.80 -2.50
N GLY A 323 -4.18 -23.94 -2.70
CA GLY A 323 -4.55 -22.88 -1.76
C GLY A 323 -3.50 -21.76 -1.64
N PHE A 324 -2.77 -21.48 -2.73
CA PHE A 324 -1.76 -20.41 -2.82
C PHE A 324 -0.65 -20.49 -1.76
N LYS A 325 -0.35 -21.68 -1.22
CA LYS A 325 0.66 -21.89 -0.17
C LYS A 325 2.07 -21.47 -0.60
N GLN A 326 2.37 -21.46 -1.91
CA GLN A 326 3.67 -21.07 -2.48
C GLN A 326 3.68 -19.62 -2.99
N SER A 327 2.69 -18.83 -2.58
CA SER A 327 2.48 -17.45 -3.03
C SER A 327 2.61 -16.41 -1.92
N ASP A 328 3.15 -16.79 -0.76
CA ASP A 328 3.41 -15.87 0.34
C ASP A 328 4.30 -14.71 -0.12
N VAL A 329 3.76 -13.50 -0.16
CA VAL A 329 4.48 -12.31 -0.67
C VAL A 329 5.62 -11.89 0.25
N ALA A 330 5.53 -12.16 1.55
CA ALA A 330 6.60 -11.84 2.51
C ALA A 330 7.84 -12.73 2.32
N SER A 331 7.67 -13.95 1.81
CA SER A 331 8.78 -14.84 1.43
C SER A 331 9.56 -14.38 0.19
N GLN A 332 9.02 -13.44 -0.59
CA GLN A 332 9.60 -13.02 -1.87
C GLN A 332 10.52 -11.80 -1.75
N CYS A 333 10.82 -11.31 -0.54
CA CYS A 333 11.75 -10.18 -0.32
C CYS A 333 13.23 -10.62 -0.31
N THR A 334 13.62 -11.45 -1.29
CA THR A 334 14.93 -12.13 -1.35
C THR A 334 15.91 -11.55 -2.38
N HIS A 335 15.40 -10.71 -3.28
CA HIS A 335 16.17 -10.10 -4.37
C HIS A 335 16.37 -8.61 -4.13
N ARG A 336 17.46 -8.04 -4.65
CA ARG A 336 17.73 -6.59 -4.55
C ARG A 336 16.72 -5.75 -5.34
N TYR A 337 16.17 -6.28 -6.43
CA TYR A 337 15.23 -5.57 -7.29
C TYR A 337 13.97 -6.40 -7.51
N LYS A 338 12.80 -5.75 -7.47
CA LYS A 338 11.50 -6.38 -7.77
C LYS A 338 10.79 -5.60 -8.86
N ILE A 339 10.28 -6.30 -9.86
CA ILE A 339 9.60 -5.66 -10.99
C ILE A 339 8.11 -5.51 -10.64
N TYR A 340 7.59 -4.31 -10.83
CA TYR A 340 6.16 -4.06 -10.90
C TYR A 340 5.75 -3.80 -12.36
N ILE A 341 4.71 -4.49 -12.78
CA ILE A 341 4.08 -4.31 -14.08
C ILE A 341 2.57 -4.54 -13.93
N GLU A 342 1.81 -3.66 -14.56
CA GLU A 342 0.35 -3.70 -14.56
C GLU A 342 -0.19 -5.02 -15.11
N GLY A 343 -1.38 -5.39 -14.64
CA GLY A 343 -2.13 -6.53 -15.15
C GLY A 343 -3.17 -6.04 -16.15
N TYR A 344 -4.41 -6.50 -16.00
CA TYR A 344 -5.52 -6.00 -16.80
C TYR A 344 -5.75 -4.49 -16.59
N ALA A 345 -5.42 -3.98 -15.39
CA ALA A 345 -5.28 -2.57 -15.04
C ALA A 345 -4.19 -2.40 -13.97
N TRP A 346 -4.38 -1.53 -12.97
CA TRP A 346 -3.52 -1.48 -11.78
C TRP A 346 -3.41 -2.88 -11.14
N SER A 347 -2.27 -3.19 -10.53
CA SER A 347 -2.09 -4.48 -9.86
C SER A 347 -1.87 -4.30 -8.36
N VAL A 348 -2.67 -5.02 -7.57
CA VAL A 348 -2.59 -5.04 -6.10
C VAL A 348 -1.18 -5.37 -5.58
N SER A 349 -0.34 -6.04 -6.39
CA SER A 349 1.03 -6.38 -6.01
C SER A 349 1.94 -5.18 -5.77
N GLU A 350 1.59 -3.98 -6.25
CA GLU A 350 2.43 -2.77 -6.11
C GLU A 350 2.82 -2.50 -4.66
N LYS A 351 1.82 -2.42 -3.75
CA LYS A 351 2.07 -2.16 -2.33
C LYS A 351 2.89 -3.27 -1.66
N TYR A 352 2.73 -4.53 -2.07
CA TYR A 352 3.52 -5.66 -1.53
C TYR A 352 4.96 -5.61 -2.00
N ILE A 353 5.18 -5.19 -3.24
CA ILE A 353 6.52 -5.06 -3.82
C ILE A 353 7.25 -3.88 -3.17
N LEU A 354 6.60 -2.72 -3.05
CA LEU A 354 7.16 -1.53 -2.42
C LEU A 354 7.54 -1.78 -0.94
N ALA A 355 6.84 -2.68 -0.26
CA ALA A 355 7.14 -3.04 1.14
C ALA A 355 8.43 -3.85 1.34
N CYS A 356 9.06 -4.40 0.29
CA CYS A 356 10.10 -5.44 0.43
C CYS A 356 11.54 -4.91 0.68
N ASP A 357 11.80 -3.63 0.94
CA ASP A 357 13.17 -3.01 0.94
C ASP A 357 13.96 -3.18 -0.38
N SER A 358 13.46 -3.97 -1.32
CA SER A 358 14.01 -4.11 -2.67
C SER A 358 13.76 -2.83 -3.45
N VAL A 359 14.66 -2.52 -4.38
CA VAL A 359 14.40 -1.46 -5.36
C VAL A 359 13.24 -1.92 -6.23
N THR A 360 12.14 -1.18 -6.17
CA THR A 360 10.99 -1.45 -7.04
C THR A 360 11.27 -0.88 -8.43
N LEU A 361 11.32 -1.75 -9.44
CA LEU A 361 11.44 -1.40 -10.84
C LEU A 361 10.01 -1.27 -11.42
N ILE A 362 9.52 -0.05 -11.57
CA ILE A 362 8.14 0.19 -12.07
C ILE A 362 8.19 0.35 -13.58
N VAL A 363 7.66 -0.63 -14.31
CA VAL A 363 7.33 -0.48 -15.73
C VAL A 363 6.28 0.61 -15.86
N LYS A 364 6.60 1.67 -16.61
CA LYS A 364 5.80 2.91 -16.73
C LYS A 364 4.28 2.64 -16.63
N PRO A 365 3.63 3.02 -15.52
CA PRO A 365 2.25 2.66 -15.26
C PRO A 365 1.30 3.58 -16.04
N GLN A 366 0.13 3.05 -16.41
CA GLN A 366 -0.99 3.81 -16.95
C GLN A 366 -1.94 4.25 -15.84
N TYR A 367 -2.17 3.39 -14.86
CA TYR A 367 -3.14 3.55 -13.80
C TYR A 367 -2.48 4.05 -12.50
N TYR A 368 -3.29 4.64 -11.65
CA TYR A 368 -2.93 4.97 -10.28
C TYR A 368 -4.01 4.47 -9.32
N ASP A 369 -3.59 4.08 -8.13
CA ASP A 369 -4.45 3.91 -6.97
C ASP A 369 -4.41 5.17 -6.06
N PHE A 370 -4.96 5.08 -4.85
CA PHE A 370 -5.13 6.24 -3.98
C PHE A 370 -3.82 6.83 -3.45
N PHE A 371 -2.73 6.06 -3.37
CA PHE A 371 -1.45 6.50 -2.80
C PHE A 371 -0.34 6.67 -3.83
N THR A 372 -0.37 5.90 -4.92
CA THR A 372 0.71 5.80 -5.91
C THR A 372 1.07 7.11 -6.61
N ARG A 373 0.15 8.07 -6.68
CA ARG A 373 0.42 9.41 -7.24
C ARG A 373 1.45 10.23 -6.46
N SER A 374 1.72 9.88 -5.20
CA SER A 374 2.78 10.49 -4.38
C SER A 374 4.14 9.79 -4.53
N LEU A 375 4.23 8.67 -5.24
CA LEU A 375 5.49 7.99 -5.49
C LEU A 375 6.38 8.84 -6.42
N GLN A 376 7.68 8.88 -6.13
CA GLN A 376 8.65 9.72 -6.83
C GLN A 376 9.70 8.82 -7.51
N PRO A 377 9.95 8.99 -8.82
CA PRO A 377 11.04 8.29 -9.48
C PRO A 377 12.38 8.59 -8.81
N VAL A 378 13.28 7.61 -8.82
CA VAL A 378 14.61 7.61 -8.19
C VAL A 378 14.65 7.96 -6.69
N HIS A 379 13.49 7.98 -6.03
CA HIS A 379 13.37 8.09 -4.58
C HIS A 379 12.60 6.90 -4.01
N HIS A 380 11.38 6.66 -4.48
CA HIS A 380 10.55 5.52 -4.07
C HIS A 380 10.65 4.32 -5.03
N TYR A 381 11.09 4.54 -6.27
CA TYR A 381 11.19 3.48 -7.27
C TYR A 381 12.17 3.84 -8.39
N TRP A 382 12.57 2.84 -9.18
CA TRP A 382 13.32 3.05 -10.42
C TRP A 382 12.38 2.92 -11.64
N PRO A 383 12.30 3.93 -12.52
CA PRO A 383 11.41 3.89 -13.67
C PRO A 383 11.96 2.99 -14.78
N ILE A 384 11.09 2.15 -15.36
CA ILE A 384 11.40 1.25 -16.47
C ILE A 384 10.58 1.64 -17.71
N ARG A 385 11.22 1.66 -18.88
CA ARG A 385 10.55 1.95 -20.16
C ARG A 385 9.53 0.86 -20.47
N HIS A 386 8.34 1.25 -20.96
CA HIS A 386 7.33 0.30 -21.40
C HIS A 386 7.79 -0.47 -22.66
N ASP A 387 8.29 0.24 -23.67
CA ASP A 387 8.53 -0.34 -25.00
C ASP A 387 9.85 -1.12 -25.10
N ASP A 388 10.86 -0.80 -24.27
CA ASP A 388 12.18 -1.46 -24.24
C ASP A 388 12.53 -1.97 -22.83
N LYS A 389 11.57 -2.66 -22.21
CA LYS A 389 11.62 -3.05 -20.79
C LYS A 389 12.81 -3.95 -20.45
N CYS A 390 13.23 -4.87 -21.32
CA CYS A 390 14.32 -5.79 -21.01
C CYS A 390 15.67 -5.08 -20.88
N LYS A 391 16.01 -4.21 -21.84
CA LYS A 391 17.21 -3.38 -21.78
C LYS A 391 17.17 -2.41 -20.60
N SER A 392 16.02 -1.81 -20.36
CA SER A 392 15.81 -0.87 -19.25
C SER A 392 15.96 -1.57 -17.88
N ILE A 393 15.45 -2.80 -17.72
CA ILE A 393 15.65 -3.63 -16.52
C ILE A 393 17.14 -3.97 -16.35
N LYS A 394 17.81 -4.44 -17.41
CA LYS A 394 19.24 -4.77 -17.32
C LYS A 394 20.06 -3.57 -16.90
N PHE A 395 19.85 -2.41 -17.53
CA PHE A 395 20.51 -1.17 -17.14
C PHE A 395 20.26 -0.80 -15.67
N ALA A 396 19.00 -0.89 -15.21
CA ALA A 396 18.66 -0.59 -13.82
C ALA A 396 19.39 -1.49 -12.82
N VAL A 397 19.47 -2.79 -13.12
CA VAL A 397 20.16 -3.78 -12.27
C VAL A 397 21.68 -3.58 -12.30
N ASP A 398 22.27 -3.38 -13.48
CA ASP A 398 23.71 -3.11 -13.63
C ASP A 398 24.09 -1.81 -12.89
N TRP A 399 23.30 -0.75 -13.06
CA TRP A 399 23.49 0.51 -12.34
C TRP A 399 23.39 0.31 -10.83
N GLY A 400 22.33 -0.37 -10.36
CA GLY A 400 22.10 -0.55 -8.92
C GLY A 400 23.17 -1.40 -8.26
N ASN A 401 23.68 -2.42 -8.95
CA ASN A 401 24.74 -3.29 -8.42
C ASN A 401 26.09 -2.58 -8.35
N ASN A 402 26.31 -1.57 -9.21
CA ASN A 402 27.44 -0.66 -9.16
C ASN A 402 27.26 0.51 -8.18
N HIS A 403 26.02 0.76 -7.72
CA HIS A 403 25.66 1.86 -6.81
C HIS A 403 24.85 1.36 -5.61
N LYS A 404 25.33 0.29 -4.97
CA LYS A 404 24.60 -0.48 -3.95
C LYS A 404 23.95 0.37 -2.86
N GLN A 405 24.67 1.34 -2.29
CA GLN A 405 24.12 2.20 -1.23
C GLN A 405 22.96 3.08 -1.73
N LYS A 406 23.07 3.62 -2.96
CA LYS A 406 22.00 4.43 -3.56
C LYS A 406 20.79 3.57 -3.91
N ALA A 407 21.01 2.38 -4.46
CA ALA A 407 19.96 1.41 -4.74
C ALA A 407 19.23 1.00 -3.45
N GLN A 408 19.97 0.63 -2.40
CA GLN A 408 19.38 0.30 -1.10
C GLN A 408 18.54 1.46 -0.55
N ALA A 409 19.00 2.71 -0.65
CA ALA A 409 18.27 3.87 -0.19
C ALA A 409 16.92 4.05 -0.92
N ILE A 410 16.84 3.76 -2.22
CA ILE A 410 15.59 3.82 -2.98
C ILE A 410 14.60 2.77 -2.47
N GLY A 411 15.05 1.52 -2.33
CA GLY A 411 14.21 0.44 -1.82
C GLY A 411 13.72 0.69 -0.39
N LYS A 412 14.60 1.24 0.46
CA LYS A 412 14.27 1.58 1.85
C LYS A 412 13.30 2.76 1.96
N ALA A 413 13.43 3.78 1.12
CA ALA A 413 12.48 4.89 1.09
C ALA A 413 11.08 4.42 0.67
N ALA A 414 11.00 3.50 -0.30
CA ALA A 414 9.74 2.88 -0.70
C ALA A 414 9.06 2.12 0.44
N SER A 415 9.81 1.27 1.12
CA SER A 415 9.27 0.46 2.21
C SER A 415 8.95 1.31 3.44
N ASP A 416 9.72 2.35 3.75
CA ASP A 416 9.41 3.30 4.82
C ASP A 416 8.09 4.02 4.56
N PHE A 417 7.87 4.50 3.32
CA PHE A 417 6.59 5.07 2.93
C PHE A 417 5.44 4.07 3.16
N ILE A 418 5.60 2.81 2.75
CA ILE A 418 4.55 1.79 2.94
C ILE A 418 4.32 1.47 4.43
N GLN A 419 5.38 1.32 5.21
CA GLN A 419 5.32 0.93 6.62
C GLN A 419 4.79 2.07 7.52
N GLN A 420 5.06 3.32 7.16
CA GLN A 420 4.76 4.48 8.02
C GLN A 420 3.52 5.24 7.53
N GLU A 421 3.36 5.42 6.23
CA GLU A 421 2.30 6.25 5.63
C GLU A 421 1.14 5.45 5.05
N LEU A 422 1.29 4.14 4.81
CA LEU A 422 0.23 3.27 4.29
C LEU A 422 -0.30 2.26 5.33
N LYS A 423 -0.10 2.51 6.63
CA LYS A 423 -0.67 1.69 7.72
C LYS A 423 -2.20 1.84 7.82
N MET A 424 -2.88 0.86 8.43
CA MET A 424 -4.35 0.84 8.52
C MET A 424 -4.96 2.09 9.16
N ASP A 425 -4.27 2.76 10.08
CA ASP A 425 -4.73 4.06 10.61
C ASP A 425 -4.98 5.07 9.48
N PHE A 426 -4.00 5.25 8.59
CA PHE A 426 -4.11 6.18 7.47
C PHE A 426 -5.02 5.66 6.35
N VAL A 427 -5.17 4.34 6.19
CA VAL A 427 -6.18 3.78 5.26
C VAL A 427 -7.58 4.16 5.73
N TYR A 428 -7.90 3.98 7.01
CA TYR A 428 -9.19 4.40 7.56
C TYR A 428 -9.37 5.92 7.54
N ASP A 429 -8.34 6.70 7.85
CA ASP A 429 -8.43 8.16 7.77
C ASP A 429 -8.63 8.65 6.34
N TYR A 430 -8.01 8.00 5.34
CA TYR A 430 -8.23 8.33 3.93
C TYR A 430 -9.68 8.08 3.54
N MET A 431 -10.23 6.92 3.92
CA MET A 431 -11.65 6.62 3.69
C MET A 431 -12.56 7.61 4.41
N PHE A 432 -12.24 7.95 5.67
CA PHE A 432 -12.98 8.93 6.46
C PHE A 432 -13.06 10.27 5.72
N HIS A 433 -11.91 10.83 5.32
CA HIS A 433 -11.85 12.13 4.63
C HIS A 433 -12.52 12.08 3.26
N LEU A 434 -12.26 11.03 2.47
CA LEU A 434 -12.86 10.88 1.15
C LEU A 434 -14.39 10.84 1.22
N LEU A 435 -14.96 10.04 2.13
CA LEU A 435 -16.40 9.91 2.28
C LEU A 435 -17.05 11.18 2.87
N ASN A 436 -16.38 11.84 3.83
CA ASN A 436 -16.85 13.12 4.38
C ASN A 436 -16.87 14.23 3.33
N GLU A 437 -15.79 14.40 2.56
CA GLU A 437 -15.73 15.41 1.50
C GLU A 437 -16.70 15.09 0.36
N TYR A 438 -16.85 13.81 0.00
CA TYR A 438 -17.85 13.38 -0.97
C TYR A 438 -19.29 13.73 -0.53
N ALA A 439 -19.64 13.44 0.72
CA ALA A 439 -20.97 13.70 1.25
C ALA A 439 -21.35 15.19 1.24
N LYS A 440 -20.39 16.08 1.50
CA LYS A 440 -20.59 17.55 1.41
C LYS A 440 -20.99 18.03 0.01
N LEU A 441 -20.70 17.23 -1.02
CA LEU A 441 -21.02 17.55 -2.40
C LEU A 441 -22.44 17.11 -2.79
N LEU A 442 -23.08 16.22 -2.02
CA LEU A 442 -24.43 15.77 -2.31
C LEU A 442 -25.43 16.94 -2.20
N ARG A 443 -26.27 17.10 -3.24
CA ARG A 443 -27.33 18.14 -3.32
C ARG A 443 -28.72 17.59 -3.09
N PHE A 444 -28.79 16.46 -2.41
CA PHE A 444 -30.02 15.75 -2.11
C PHE A 444 -29.83 14.94 -0.83
N GLU A 445 -30.93 14.59 -0.17
CA GLU A 445 -30.90 13.72 0.99
C GLU A 445 -30.73 12.24 0.57
N PRO A 446 -29.74 11.51 1.10
CA PRO A 446 -29.59 10.09 0.87
C PRO A 446 -30.84 9.31 1.26
N LYS A 447 -31.25 8.35 0.43
CA LYS A 447 -32.45 7.54 0.70
C LYS A 447 -32.10 6.07 0.62
N ILE A 448 -32.58 5.29 1.58
CA ILE A 448 -32.44 3.83 1.58
C ILE A 448 -33.32 3.28 0.44
N PRO A 449 -32.73 2.64 -0.59
CA PRO A 449 -33.50 2.06 -1.68
C PRO A 449 -34.41 0.92 -1.18
N LYS A 450 -35.53 0.70 -1.88
CA LYS A 450 -36.37 -0.48 -1.63
C LYS A 450 -35.55 -1.74 -1.94
N GLY A 451 -35.51 -2.68 -0.99
CA GLY A 451 -34.73 -3.92 -1.14
C GLY A 451 -33.26 -3.82 -0.74
N ALA A 452 -32.78 -2.66 -0.27
CA ALA A 452 -31.45 -2.57 0.32
C ALA A 452 -31.39 -3.33 1.65
N THR A 453 -30.30 -4.08 1.86
CA THR A 453 -30.07 -4.86 3.08
C THR A 453 -29.27 -4.04 4.08
N HIS A 454 -29.74 -3.95 5.31
CA HIS A 454 -28.96 -3.40 6.43
C HIS A 454 -27.82 -4.35 6.79
N LEU A 455 -26.58 -3.85 6.81
CA LEU A 455 -25.39 -4.65 7.09
C LEU A 455 -24.65 -4.16 8.34
N CYS A 456 -24.05 -5.11 9.04
CA CYS A 456 -23.15 -4.93 10.17
C CYS A 456 -22.07 -6.03 10.14
N SER A 457 -21.06 -5.91 11.01
CA SER A 457 -19.96 -6.88 11.03
C SER A 457 -20.46 -8.31 11.28
N GLU A 458 -21.41 -8.52 12.16
CA GLU A 458 -21.99 -9.83 12.46
C GLU A 458 -22.70 -10.43 11.26
N SER A 459 -23.57 -9.65 10.60
CA SER A 459 -24.36 -10.14 9.45
C SER A 459 -23.48 -10.54 8.26
N MET A 460 -22.24 -10.03 8.20
CA MET A 460 -21.26 -10.41 7.19
C MET A 460 -20.34 -11.55 7.66
N ALA A 461 -19.71 -11.42 8.82
CA ALA A 461 -18.65 -12.33 9.27
C ALA A 461 -19.15 -13.64 9.85
N CYS A 462 -20.31 -13.65 10.53
CA CYS A 462 -20.81 -14.87 11.15
C CYS A 462 -21.19 -15.97 10.15
N PRO A 463 -21.90 -15.67 9.04
CA PRO A 463 -22.23 -16.66 8.01
C PRO A 463 -21.14 -16.83 6.93
N ALA A 464 -20.03 -16.09 6.99
CA ALA A 464 -18.96 -16.17 5.99
C ALA A 464 -18.27 -17.53 5.99
N SER A 465 -17.65 -17.87 4.86
CA SER A 465 -16.81 -19.08 4.77
C SER A 465 -15.64 -19.01 5.76
N GLU A 466 -15.03 -20.14 6.10
CA GLU A 466 -13.96 -20.18 7.11
C GLU A 466 -12.78 -19.23 6.80
N SER A 467 -12.35 -19.19 5.53
CA SER A 467 -11.26 -18.32 5.08
C SER A 467 -11.63 -16.83 5.13
N GLU A 468 -12.84 -16.48 4.68
CA GLU A 468 -13.37 -15.12 4.74
C GLU A 468 -13.56 -14.67 6.20
N LYS A 469 -14.19 -15.49 7.03
CA LYS A 469 -14.43 -15.23 8.46
C LYS A 469 -13.14 -15.04 9.23
N LYS A 470 -12.09 -15.81 8.90
CA LYS A 470 -10.76 -15.63 9.48
C LYS A 470 -10.22 -14.23 9.20
N PHE A 471 -10.23 -13.79 7.94
CA PHE A 471 -9.71 -12.47 7.55
C PHE A 471 -10.58 -11.32 8.07
N MET A 472 -11.91 -11.49 8.10
CA MET A 472 -12.81 -10.53 8.75
C MET A 472 -12.51 -10.43 10.25
N THR A 473 -12.35 -11.55 10.95
CA THR A 473 -12.03 -11.54 12.38
C THR A 473 -10.68 -10.88 12.66
N GLU A 474 -9.68 -11.17 11.83
CA GLU A 474 -8.33 -10.59 11.93
C GLU A 474 -8.31 -9.09 11.64
N SER A 475 -9.17 -8.60 10.74
CA SER A 475 -9.27 -7.18 10.37
C SER A 475 -10.38 -6.41 11.10
N LEU A 476 -11.02 -7.03 12.10
CA LEU A 476 -12.12 -6.44 12.86
C LEU A 476 -11.63 -5.26 13.69
N VAL A 477 -12.27 -4.10 13.51
CA VAL A 477 -12.10 -2.96 14.43
C VAL A 477 -12.88 -3.26 15.71
N LYS A 478 -12.15 -3.60 16.78
CA LYS A 478 -12.74 -4.01 18.06
C LYS A 478 -13.27 -2.85 18.90
N SER A 479 -12.72 -1.65 18.76
CA SER A 479 -13.11 -0.48 19.54
C SER A 479 -13.10 0.79 18.68
N PRO A 480 -13.94 1.78 19.02
CA PRO A 480 -13.84 3.12 18.45
C PRO A 480 -12.44 3.72 18.67
N SER A 481 -11.99 4.55 17.73
CA SER A 481 -10.73 5.28 17.88
C SER A 481 -10.86 6.31 18.99
N VAL A 482 -9.89 6.30 19.92
CA VAL A 482 -9.72 7.32 20.97
C VAL A 482 -9.05 8.60 20.45
N THR A 483 -8.60 8.60 19.20
CA THR A 483 -8.00 9.77 18.53
C THR A 483 -8.86 10.18 17.34
N SER A 484 -8.87 11.47 17.05
CA SER A 484 -9.46 11.96 15.81
C SER A 484 -8.64 11.56 14.59
N PRO A 485 -9.28 11.41 13.41
CA PRO A 485 -8.56 11.23 12.15
C PRO A 485 -7.49 12.31 11.98
N CYS A 486 -6.40 11.96 11.30
CA CYS A 486 -5.35 12.90 10.94
C CYS A 486 -5.89 14.17 10.26
N THR A 487 -5.16 15.27 10.34
CA THR A 487 -5.57 16.51 9.67
C THR A 487 -5.25 16.44 8.18
N MET A 488 -6.29 16.43 7.32
CA MET A 488 -6.10 16.35 5.88
C MET A 488 -5.41 17.62 5.34
N PRO A 489 -4.30 17.50 4.59
CA PRO A 489 -3.63 18.65 3.99
C PRO A 489 -4.53 19.37 2.95
N PRO A 490 -4.33 20.68 2.73
CA PRO A 490 -5.11 21.42 1.74
C PRO A 490 -4.82 20.92 0.31
N ALA A 491 -5.74 21.21 -0.61
CA ALA A 491 -5.51 20.94 -2.03
C ALA A 491 -4.19 21.54 -2.53
N TYR A 492 -3.54 20.86 -3.48
CA TYR A 492 -2.37 21.42 -4.13
C TYR A 492 -2.72 22.74 -4.83
N LYS A 493 -1.90 23.77 -4.64
CA LYS A 493 -1.89 24.93 -5.54
C LYS A 493 -1.51 24.44 -6.94
N PRO A 494 -2.14 24.94 -8.03
CA PRO A 494 -1.85 24.46 -9.39
C PRO A 494 -0.38 24.46 -9.77
N GLN A 495 0.37 25.48 -9.34
CA GLN A 495 1.83 25.58 -9.57
C GLN A 495 2.62 24.47 -8.84
N VAL A 496 2.24 24.14 -7.59
CA VAL A 496 2.91 23.09 -6.81
C VAL A 496 2.66 21.72 -7.43
N LEU A 497 1.41 21.44 -7.82
CA LEU A 497 1.07 20.19 -8.51
C LEU A 497 1.79 20.07 -9.86
N GLY A 498 1.81 21.17 -10.64
CA GLY A 498 2.55 21.23 -11.90
C GLY A 498 4.05 21.00 -11.73
N ASN A 499 4.64 21.53 -10.66
CA ASN A 499 6.06 21.31 -10.32
C ASN A 499 6.34 19.86 -9.92
N LEU A 500 5.45 19.22 -9.14
CA LEU A 500 5.55 17.80 -8.79
C LEU A 500 5.57 16.94 -10.07
N TYR A 501 4.61 17.14 -10.98
CA TYR A 501 4.56 16.40 -12.23
C TYR A 501 5.79 16.66 -13.11
N ARG A 502 6.21 17.93 -13.25
CA ARG A 502 7.40 18.29 -14.04
C ARG A 502 8.66 17.66 -13.46
N ARG A 503 8.82 17.65 -12.14
CA ARG A 503 9.94 16.99 -11.45
C ARG A 503 9.96 15.49 -11.77
N ASN A 504 8.84 14.80 -11.63
CA ASN A 504 8.74 13.37 -11.92
C ASN A 504 9.05 13.07 -13.40
N ILE A 505 8.51 13.87 -14.33
CA ILE A 505 8.81 13.74 -15.77
C ILE A 505 10.31 13.94 -16.03
N ASN A 506 10.93 14.94 -15.41
CA ASN A 506 12.35 15.24 -15.61
C ASN A 506 13.25 14.13 -15.06
N LEU A 507 12.93 13.56 -13.90
CA LEU A 507 13.66 12.42 -13.32
C LEU A 507 13.55 11.18 -14.22
N ASN A 508 12.36 10.89 -14.74
CA ASN A 508 12.18 9.80 -15.71
C ASN A 508 13.03 10.02 -16.99
N LYS A 509 13.03 11.25 -17.53
CA LYS A 509 13.88 11.59 -18.69
C LYS A 509 15.37 11.51 -18.37
N GLN A 510 15.78 11.83 -17.14
CA GLN A 510 17.17 11.71 -16.72
C GLN A 510 17.63 10.26 -16.69
N VAL A 511 16.83 9.34 -16.14
CA VAL A 511 17.11 7.89 -16.15
C VAL A 511 17.19 7.38 -17.59
N GLN A 512 16.28 7.80 -18.47
CA GLN A 512 16.33 7.44 -19.89
C GLN A 512 17.64 7.88 -20.56
N LYS A 513 18.11 9.11 -20.30
CA LYS A 513 19.41 9.57 -20.82
C LYS A 513 20.59 8.74 -20.30
N TRP A 514 20.54 8.32 -19.03
CA TRP A 514 21.58 7.43 -18.49
C TRP A 514 21.55 6.05 -19.15
N GLU A 515 20.35 5.52 -19.38
CA GLU A 515 20.13 4.26 -20.08
C GLU A 515 20.65 4.32 -21.53
N ASP A 516 20.26 5.36 -22.28
CA ASP A 516 20.70 5.54 -23.67
C ASP A 516 22.23 5.62 -23.75
N LYS A 517 22.87 6.43 -22.88
CA LYS A 517 24.34 6.53 -22.80
C LYS A 517 25.02 5.20 -22.42
N TYR A 518 24.41 4.41 -21.56
CA TYR A 518 24.92 3.09 -21.18
C TYR A 518 25.00 2.17 -22.40
N TRP A 519 23.93 2.12 -23.20
CA TRP A 519 23.89 1.29 -24.40
C TRP A 519 24.78 1.79 -25.53
N GLU A 520 24.88 3.12 -25.73
CA GLU A 520 25.82 3.71 -26.70
C GLU A 520 27.28 3.40 -26.38
N ASN A 521 27.64 3.29 -25.11
CA ASN A 521 29.00 2.97 -24.69
C ASN A 521 29.32 1.48 -24.90
N LEU A 522 28.36 0.59 -24.60
CA LEU A 522 28.51 -0.84 -24.86
C LEU A 522 28.68 -1.14 -26.35
N SER A 523 27.88 -0.51 -27.21
CA SER A 523 27.97 -0.70 -28.67
C SER A 523 29.26 -0.15 -29.31
N LYS A 524 30.08 0.59 -28.56
CA LYS A 524 31.41 1.06 -28.99
C LYS A 524 32.55 0.18 -28.50
N GLN A 525 32.26 -0.74 -27.57
CA GLN A 525 33.23 -1.69 -27.00
C GLN A 525 33.18 -3.05 -27.69
N ASP A 526 32.05 -3.37 -28.33
CA ASP A 526 31.90 -4.42 -29.34
C ASP A 526 32.33 -3.90 -30.72
#